data_AF-A0A5C8SZL4-F1
#
_entry.id   AF-A0A5C8SZL4-F1
#
_cell.length_a   1.000
_cell.length_b   1.000
_cell.length_c   1.000
_cell.angle_alpha   90.00
_cell.angle_beta   90.00
_cell.angle_gamma   90.00
#
_symmetry.space_group_name_H-M   'P 1'
#
loop_
_entity.id
_entity.type
_entity.pdbx_description
1 polymer ?
#
loop_
_entity_poly.entity_id
_entity_poly.type
_entity_poly.pdbx_seq_one_letter_code
_entity_poly.pdbx_strand_id
1 'polypeptide(L)'
;MPAGSAPSAAILADEAVDYVLVLPAGDLLAPGALAALALEAALSGAGAVAGLRVLFDGAVTSLDVPSLSGEDTSEIPFTGGEVLWRRDALAALPGLDLSNAGWAAHAWAAVGRTARGLARIGRPVLLQFDRLGERETDSALSTDAFQPAPRPPPYAGGGKALRLSQDSSQSPTLSIASLTGTGHAGGAGIAHRRLGEALRLAGHRVVDVVLADESPPAAAEWTDAFPVAEAAIGAGGHDLVLAGNLHGATRSLTIAGRLAADRPAALVLHDLFP
;
A
#
# COMPACT_ATOMS: atom_id res chain seq x y z
N MET A 1 14.54 -40.95 -13.98
CA MET A 1 13.68 -39.94 -13.31
C MET A 1 12.99 -39.15 -14.40
N PRO A 2 11.66 -39.19 -14.53
CA PRO A 2 10.99 -38.38 -15.54
C PRO A 2 11.13 -36.90 -15.17
N ALA A 3 11.33 -36.05 -16.17
CA ALA A 3 11.45 -34.60 -16.01
C ALA A 3 10.20 -34.07 -15.28
N GLY A 4 10.38 -33.50 -14.10
CA GLY A 4 9.28 -32.95 -13.31
C GLY A 4 8.57 -31.86 -14.11
N SER A 5 7.25 -31.97 -14.26
CA SER A 5 6.43 -30.87 -14.78
C SER A 5 6.75 -29.61 -13.99
N ALA A 6 7.03 -28.50 -14.66
CA ALA A 6 7.27 -27.22 -14.02
C ALA A 6 6.14 -26.92 -13.00
N PRO A 7 6.43 -26.41 -11.79
CA PRO A 7 5.43 -26.12 -10.76
C PRO A 7 4.24 -25.28 -11.26
N SER A 8 4.47 -24.45 -12.29
CA SER A 8 3.46 -23.69 -13.02
C SER A 8 2.38 -24.57 -13.67
N ALA A 9 2.75 -25.67 -14.33
CA ALA A 9 1.82 -26.58 -14.98
C ALA A 9 0.92 -27.32 -13.98
N ALA A 10 1.46 -27.68 -12.81
CA ALA A 10 0.69 -28.33 -11.75
C ALA A 10 -0.39 -27.40 -11.17
N ILE A 11 -0.04 -26.13 -10.91
CA ILE A 11 -0.99 -25.11 -10.41
C ILE A 11 -2.09 -24.84 -11.43
N LEU A 12 -1.75 -24.76 -12.72
CA LEU A 12 -2.73 -24.51 -13.78
C LEU A 12 -3.63 -25.71 -14.09
N ALA A 13 -3.19 -26.93 -13.76
CA ALA A 13 -3.99 -28.14 -13.87
C ALA A 13 -4.88 -28.40 -12.64
N ASP A 14 -4.66 -27.72 -11.52
CA ASP A 14 -5.44 -27.90 -10.30
C ASP A 14 -6.80 -27.18 -10.41
N GLU A 15 -7.84 -27.95 -10.68
CA GLU A 15 -9.22 -27.45 -10.78
C GLU A 15 -9.76 -26.90 -9.46
N ALA A 16 -9.17 -27.25 -8.30
CA ALA A 16 -9.58 -26.70 -7.01
C ALA A 16 -9.19 -25.23 -6.81
N VAL A 17 -8.30 -24.69 -7.64
CA VAL A 17 -7.84 -23.30 -7.58
C VAL A 17 -8.56 -22.47 -8.65
N ASP A 18 -9.38 -21.48 -8.27
CA ASP A 18 -10.08 -20.65 -9.27
C ASP A 18 -9.23 -19.49 -9.81
N TYR A 19 -8.37 -18.93 -8.96
CA TYR A 19 -7.61 -17.73 -9.26
C TYR A 19 -6.14 -17.89 -8.85
N VAL A 20 -5.25 -17.31 -9.67
CA VAL A 20 -3.81 -17.33 -9.46
C VAL A 20 -3.29 -15.89 -9.47
N LEU A 21 -2.46 -15.56 -8.50
CA LEU A 21 -1.65 -14.35 -8.49
C LEU A 21 -0.19 -14.78 -8.35
N VAL A 22 0.65 -14.37 -9.29
CA VAL A 22 2.09 -14.70 -9.30
C VAL A 22 2.84 -13.45 -8.87
N LEU A 23 3.31 -13.42 -7.62
CA LEU A 23 4.05 -12.28 -7.08
C LEU A 23 5.55 -12.53 -7.24
N PRO A 24 6.29 -11.68 -7.97
CA PRO A 24 7.74 -11.77 -8.04
C PRO A 24 8.39 -11.63 -6.65
N ALA A 25 9.50 -12.33 -6.44
CA ALA A 25 10.25 -12.19 -5.18
C ALA A 25 10.68 -10.74 -4.97
N GLY A 26 10.53 -10.23 -3.75
CA GLY A 26 10.87 -8.85 -3.37
C GLY A 26 9.74 -7.84 -3.57
N ASP A 27 8.75 -8.15 -4.41
CA ASP A 27 7.56 -7.31 -4.55
C ASP A 27 6.55 -7.60 -3.42
N LEU A 28 5.68 -6.64 -3.13
CA LEU A 28 4.68 -6.74 -2.07
C LEU A 28 3.29 -6.43 -2.62
N LEU A 29 2.28 -7.07 -2.06
CA LEU A 29 0.90 -6.65 -2.30
C LEU A 29 0.60 -5.36 -1.51
N ALA A 30 -0.08 -4.43 -2.15
CA ALA A 30 -0.63 -3.28 -1.45
C ALA A 30 -1.69 -3.74 -0.43
N PRO A 31 -1.88 -3.02 0.69
CA PRO A 31 -2.88 -3.39 1.70
C PRO A 31 -4.29 -3.56 1.11
N GLY A 32 -4.87 -4.74 1.30
CA GLY A 32 -6.20 -5.08 0.78
C GLY A 32 -6.28 -5.30 -0.73
N ALA A 33 -5.14 -5.43 -1.43
CA ALA A 33 -5.08 -5.70 -2.86
C ALA A 33 -5.85 -6.97 -3.25
N LEU A 34 -5.54 -8.10 -2.59
CA LEU A 34 -6.14 -9.39 -2.92
C LEU A 34 -7.66 -9.37 -2.75
N ALA A 35 -8.18 -8.75 -1.69
CA ALA A 35 -9.62 -8.64 -1.46
C ALA A 35 -10.31 -7.83 -2.57
N ALA A 36 -9.70 -6.72 -2.99
CA ALA A 36 -10.27 -5.89 -4.05
C ALA A 36 -10.23 -6.56 -5.42
N LEU A 37 -9.10 -7.20 -5.75
CA LEU A 37 -8.94 -7.97 -6.98
C LEU A 37 -9.93 -9.14 -7.04
N ALA A 38 -10.05 -9.90 -5.95
CA ALA A 38 -10.96 -11.04 -5.87
C ALA A 38 -12.43 -10.61 -5.95
N LEU A 39 -12.81 -9.51 -5.29
CA LEU A 39 -14.17 -8.97 -5.37
C LEU A 39 -14.52 -8.54 -6.80
N GLU A 40 -13.65 -7.78 -7.46
CA GLU A 40 -13.85 -7.39 -8.85
C GLU A 40 -13.93 -8.61 -9.77
N ALA A 41 -13.07 -9.61 -9.57
CA ALA A 41 -13.07 -10.83 -10.37
C ALA A 41 -14.36 -11.65 -10.20
N ALA A 42 -14.91 -11.70 -8.98
CA ALA A 42 -16.17 -12.38 -8.68
C ALA A 42 -17.38 -11.63 -9.27
N LEU A 43 -17.37 -10.29 -9.24
CA LEU A 43 -18.46 -9.45 -9.75
C LEU A 43 -18.48 -9.38 -11.29
N SER A 44 -17.32 -9.25 -11.91
CA SER A 44 -17.19 -9.10 -13.37
C SER A 44 -17.14 -10.43 -14.12
N GLY A 45 -16.68 -11.50 -13.46
CA GLY A 45 -16.36 -12.77 -14.13
C GLY A 45 -15.17 -12.68 -15.09
N ALA A 46 -14.38 -11.60 -15.00
CA ALA A 46 -13.27 -11.32 -15.91
C ALA A 46 -12.21 -12.41 -15.93
N GLY A 47 -11.55 -12.59 -17.07
CA GLY A 47 -10.44 -13.55 -17.21
C GLY A 47 -9.19 -13.12 -16.44
N ALA A 48 -9.01 -11.82 -16.26
CA ALA A 48 -7.96 -11.23 -15.46
C ALA A 48 -8.40 -9.85 -14.93
N VAL A 49 -7.96 -9.49 -13.72
CA VAL A 49 -8.20 -8.19 -13.10
C VAL A 49 -6.87 -7.57 -12.73
N ALA A 50 -6.59 -6.37 -13.23
CA ALA A 50 -5.39 -5.62 -12.88
C ALA A 50 -5.69 -4.42 -11.98
N GLY A 51 -4.72 -4.03 -11.16
CA GLY A 51 -4.73 -2.76 -10.44
C GLY A 51 -3.52 -1.88 -10.75
N LEU A 52 -3.36 -0.81 -9.97
CA LEU A 52 -2.22 0.10 -10.08
C LEU A 52 -0.99 -0.48 -9.40
N ARG A 53 0.18 -0.10 -9.90
CA ARG A 53 1.48 -0.46 -9.33
C ARG A 53 2.15 0.78 -8.75
N VAL A 54 2.73 0.64 -7.57
CA VAL A 54 3.59 1.65 -6.95
C VAL A 54 5.03 1.17 -7.07
N LEU A 55 5.92 1.97 -7.66
CA LEU A 55 7.35 1.70 -7.66
C LEU A 55 8.02 2.34 -6.44
N PHE A 56 8.98 1.64 -5.85
CA PHE A 56 9.72 2.16 -4.70
C PHE A 56 11.16 1.64 -4.61
N ASP A 57 12.06 2.47 -4.08
CA ASP A 57 13.49 2.17 -3.82
C ASP A 57 13.98 2.76 -2.46
N GLY A 58 13.13 2.65 -1.43
CA GLY A 58 13.33 3.35 -0.15
C GLY A 58 12.56 4.67 -0.06
N ALA A 59 12.08 5.18 -1.20
CA ALA A 59 10.97 6.12 -1.30
C ALA A 59 10.01 5.68 -2.43
N VAL A 60 8.78 6.20 -2.46
CA VAL A 60 7.88 5.99 -3.59
C VAL A 60 8.38 6.82 -4.77
N THR A 61 8.71 6.16 -5.87
CA THR A 61 9.26 6.80 -7.08
C THR A 61 8.19 7.08 -8.13
N SER A 62 7.20 6.19 -8.25
CA SER A 62 6.10 6.39 -9.21
C SER A 62 4.84 5.58 -8.89
N LEU A 63 3.74 5.98 -9.51
CA LEU A 63 2.48 5.23 -9.61
C LEU A 63 2.21 4.98 -11.08
N ASP A 64 2.04 3.72 -11.44
CA ASP A 64 1.96 3.25 -12.81
C ASP A 64 0.68 2.42 -13.06
N VAL A 65 0.21 2.46 -14.29
CA VAL A 65 -0.80 1.55 -14.84
C VAL A 65 -0.07 0.65 -15.83
N PRO A 66 -0.04 -0.67 -15.62
CA PRO A 66 0.63 -1.59 -16.52
C PRO A 66 0.30 -1.32 -18.00
N SER A 67 1.32 -1.25 -18.85
CA SER A 67 1.15 -0.96 -20.28
C SER A 67 0.19 -1.97 -20.93
N LEU A 68 -0.84 -1.44 -21.57
CA LEU A 68 -2.02 -2.17 -22.04
C LEU A 68 -1.90 -2.65 -23.49
N SER A 69 -0.77 -2.43 -24.16
CA SER A 69 -0.55 -2.79 -25.56
C SER A 69 -0.24 -4.28 -25.76
N GLY A 70 0.08 -5.02 -24.70
CA GLY A 70 0.51 -6.43 -24.82
C GLY A 70 1.94 -6.62 -25.35
N GLU A 71 2.61 -5.52 -25.71
CA GLU A 71 4.04 -5.46 -25.97
C GLU A 71 4.71 -4.80 -24.76
N ASP A 72 5.77 -5.42 -24.24
CA ASP A 72 6.57 -4.92 -23.11
C ASP A 72 7.45 -3.74 -23.60
N THR A 73 6.79 -2.64 -24.00
CA THR A 73 7.45 -1.42 -24.51
C THR A 73 7.71 -0.40 -23.41
N SER A 74 7.22 -0.63 -22.19
CA SER A 74 7.56 0.18 -21.03
C SER A 74 8.94 -0.21 -20.49
N GLU A 75 9.73 0.78 -20.05
CA GLU A 75 11.00 0.54 -19.34
C GLU A 75 10.81 -0.30 -18.07
N ILE A 76 9.58 -0.32 -17.53
CA ILE A 76 9.18 -1.06 -16.34
C ILE A 76 8.47 -2.36 -16.77
N PRO A 77 9.01 -3.54 -16.47
CA PRO A 77 8.45 -4.81 -16.91
C PRO A 77 7.05 -5.05 -16.36
N PHE A 78 6.12 -5.54 -17.17
CA PHE A 78 4.84 -6.07 -16.70
C PHE A 78 5.04 -7.49 -16.14
N THR A 79 5.01 -7.64 -14.81
CA THR A 79 5.47 -8.87 -14.13
C THR A 79 4.35 -9.88 -13.89
N GLY A 80 3.10 -9.41 -13.87
CA GLY A 80 1.91 -10.20 -13.57
C GLY A 80 1.51 -10.18 -12.09
N GLY A 81 2.34 -9.62 -11.19
CA GLY A 81 2.04 -9.46 -9.77
C GLY A 81 0.94 -8.43 -9.49
N GLU A 82 0.72 -7.53 -10.44
CA GLU A 82 -0.35 -6.53 -10.44
C GLU A 82 -1.70 -7.08 -10.93
N VAL A 83 -1.77 -8.37 -11.26
CA VAL A 83 -2.95 -9.01 -11.86
C VAL A 83 -3.37 -10.25 -11.07
N LEU A 84 -4.68 -10.35 -10.80
CA LEU A 84 -5.32 -11.60 -10.42
C LEU A 84 -5.89 -12.28 -11.67
N TRP A 85 -5.43 -13.50 -11.94
CA TRP A 85 -5.80 -14.25 -13.14
C TRP A 85 -6.82 -15.33 -12.78
N ARG A 86 -7.82 -15.56 -13.64
CA ARG A 86 -8.56 -16.82 -13.58
C ARG A 86 -7.66 -17.95 -14.03
N ARG A 87 -7.62 -19.02 -13.25
CA ARG A 87 -6.82 -20.22 -13.54
C ARG A 87 -7.24 -20.88 -14.84
N ASP A 88 -8.54 -21.00 -15.11
CA ASP A 88 -9.06 -21.56 -16.37
C ASP A 88 -8.66 -20.73 -17.60
N ALA A 89 -8.62 -19.40 -17.46
CA ALA A 89 -8.20 -18.51 -18.54
C ALA A 89 -6.72 -18.68 -18.87
N LEU A 90 -5.86 -18.86 -17.86
CA LEU A 90 -4.43 -19.15 -18.07
C LEU A 90 -4.20 -20.56 -18.63
N ALA A 91 -4.89 -21.57 -18.10
CA ALA A 91 -4.75 -22.96 -18.53
C ALA A 91 -5.18 -23.18 -20.00
N ALA A 92 -6.06 -22.34 -20.52
CA ALA A 92 -6.48 -22.37 -21.92
C ALA A 92 -5.43 -21.81 -22.89
N LEU A 93 -4.36 -21.17 -22.41
CA LEU A 93 -3.32 -20.59 -23.25
C LEU A 93 -2.28 -21.65 -23.65
N PRO A 94 -2.12 -21.95 -24.95
CA PRO A 94 -1.22 -23.00 -25.40
C PRO A 94 0.24 -22.61 -25.15
N GLY A 95 0.98 -23.50 -24.49
CA GLY A 95 2.42 -23.30 -24.24
C GLY A 95 2.74 -22.24 -23.19
N LEU A 96 1.77 -21.80 -22.39
CA LEU A 96 2.02 -20.87 -21.30
C LEU A 96 2.94 -21.49 -20.24
N ASP A 97 4.02 -20.79 -19.93
CA ASP A 97 4.89 -21.10 -18.81
C ASP A 97 5.13 -19.83 -17.99
N LEU A 98 4.66 -19.86 -16.73
CA LEU A 98 4.73 -18.74 -15.79
C LEU A 98 6.17 -18.42 -15.33
N SER A 99 7.14 -19.27 -15.67
CA SER A 99 8.56 -19.03 -15.39
C SER A 99 9.27 -18.20 -16.48
N ASN A 100 8.68 -18.10 -17.68
CA ASN A 100 9.26 -17.34 -18.78
C ASN A 100 9.11 -15.83 -18.57
N ALA A 101 10.17 -15.08 -18.85
CA ALA A 101 10.07 -13.62 -18.92
C ALA A 101 9.00 -13.19 -19.93
N GLY A 102 8.20 -12.18 -19.59
CA GLY A 102 7.14 -11.65 -20.47
C GLY A 102 5.88 -12.51 -20.57
N TRP A 103 5.76 -13.61 -19.81
CA TRP A 103 4.54 -14.45 -19.81
C TRP A 103 3.28 -13.63 -19.51
N ALA A 104 3.38 -12.67 -18.60
CA ALA A 104 2.25 -11.86 -18.15
C ALA A 104 1.71 -10.97 -19.28
N ALA A 105 2.59 -10.33 -20.05
CA ALA A 105 2.20 -9.51 -21.20
C ALA A 105 1.50 -10.35 -22.27
N HIS A 106 2.07 -11.52 -22.58
CA HIS A 106 1.45 -12.47 -23.49
C HIS A 106 0.07 -12.92 -23.01
N ALA A 107 -0.04 -13.32 -21.74
CA ALA A 107 -1.28 -13.79 -21.14
C ALA A 107 -2.35 -12.68 -21.12
N TRP A 108 -1.98 -11.45 -20.78
CA TRP A 108 -2.89 -10.29 -20.78
C TRP A 108 -3.48 -10.04 -22.17
N ALA A 109 -2.63 -10.01 -23.20
CA ALA A 109 -3.05 -9.82 -24.58
C ALA A 109 -3.92 -10.97 -25.10
N ALA A 110 -3.65 -12.21 -24.67
CA ALA A 110 -4.43 -13.37 -25.06
C ALA A 110 -5.80 -13.42 -24.35
N VAL A 111 -5.82 -13.25 -23.03
CA VAL A 111 -7.05 -13.23 -22.22
C VAL A 111 -7.97 -12.10 -22.64
N GLY A 112 -7.43 -10.92 -22.99
CA GLY A 112 -8.22 -9.79 -23.48
C GLY A 112 -8.95 -10.02 -24.79
N ARG A 113 -8.58 -11.05 -25.56
CA ARG A 113 -9.31 -11.46 -26.78
C ARG A 113 -10.39 -12.51 -26.50
N THR A 114 -10.55 -12.96 -25.26
CA THR A 114 -11.58 -13.92 -24.86
C THR A 114 -12.88 -13.23 -24.48
N ALA A 115 -13.99 -13.97 -24.48
CA ALA A 115 -15.29 -13.45 -24.06
C ALA A 115 -15.33 -13.00 -22.58
N ARG A 116 -14.45 -13.54 -21.73
CA ARG A 116 -14.34 -13.10 -20.32
C ARG A 116 -13.65 -11.73 -20.20
N GLY A 117 -12.82 -11.34 -21.17
CA GLY A 117 -12.16 -10.04 -21.20
C GLY A 117 -11.27 -9.75 -19.99
N LEU A 118 -10.97 -8.46 -19.83
CA LEU A 118 -10.11 -7.90 -18.79
C LEU A 118 -10.91 -6.90 -17.96
N ALA A 119 -10.66 -6.85 -16.66
CA ALA A 119 -11.15 -5.81 -15.77
C ALA A 119 -10.00 -5.06 -15.12
N ARG A 120 -10.31 -3.86 -14.60
CA ARG A 120 -9.34 -2.99 -13.94
C ARG A 120 -9.95 -2.34 -12.72
N ILE A 121 -9.14 -2.18 -11.69
CA ILE A 121 -9.49 -1.39 -10.50
C ILE A 121 -8.55 -0.20 -10.39
N GLY A 122 -9.10 0.98 -10.11
CA GLY A 122 -8.35 2.24 -9.99
C GLY A 122 -7.58 2.40 -8.68
N ARG A 123 -7.03 1.32 -8.11
CA ARG A 123 -6.32 1.36 -6.82
C ARG A 123 -4.99 0.62 -6.86
N PRO A 124 -4.01 0.99 -6.01
CA PRO A 124 -2.79 0.23 -5.82
C PRO A 124 -3.06 -1.21 -5.41
N VAL A 125 -2.40 -2.15 -6.08
CA VAL A 125 -2.42 -3.58 -5.79
C VAL A 125 -1.02 -4.17 -5.63
N LEU A 126 -0.02 -3.59 -6.30
CA LEU A 126 1.37 -4.04 -6.28
C LEU A 126 2.26 -2.90 -5.79
N LEU A 127 3.17 -3.21 -4.88
CA LEU A 127 4.35 -2.42 -4.55
C LEU A 127 5.54 -3.16 -5.15
N GLN A 128 6.06 -2.65 -6.26
CA GLN A 128 7.17 -3.28 -6.98
C GLN A 128 8.47 -2.59 -6.63
N PHE A 129 9.48 -3.39 -6.29
CA PHE A 129 10.80 -2.87 -6.00
C PHE A 129 11.44 -2.38 -7.31
N ASP A 130 11.83 -1.11 -7.33
CA ASP A 130 12.45 -0.50 -8.50
C ASP A 130 13.90 -0.97 -8.64
N ARG A 131 14.10 -2.01 -9.48
CA ARG A 131 15.41 -2.62 -9.75
C ARG A 131 16.26 -1.84 -10.76
N LEU A 132 15.86 -0.63 -11.16
CA LEU A 132 16.62 0.14 -12.17
C LEU A 132 18.06 0.44 -11.72
N GLY A 133 18.34 0.50 -10.42
CA GLY A 133 19.70 0.65 -9.89
C GLY A 133 20.60 -0.60 -9.98
N GLU A 134 20.03 -1.80 -10.16
CA GLU A 134 20.80 -3.06 -10.24
C GLU A 134 21.24 -3.40 -11.66
N ARG A 135 20.58 -2.85 -12.70
CA ARG A 135 20.94 -3.15 -14.11
C ARG A 135 22.21 -2.47 -14.59
N GLU A 136 22.66 -1.41 -13.93
CA GLU A 136 23.88 -0.69 -14.29
C GLU A 136 25.16 -1.39 -13.79
N THR A 137 25.05 -2.36 -12.87
CA THR A 137 26.21 -3.01 -12.24
C THR A 137 26.71 -4.27 -12.96
N ASP A 138 25.93 -4.87 -13.86
CA ASP A 138 26.32 -6.10 -14.57
C ASP A 138 27.10 -5.88 -15.87
N SER A 139 27.17 -4.65 -16.41
CA SER A 139 27.81 -4.38 -17.72
C SER A 139 29.12 -3.58 -17.67
N ALA A 140 29.65 -3.24 -16.50
CA ALA A 140 30.89 -2.47 -16.41
C ALA A 140 31.75 -2.87 -15.22
N LEU A 141 32.62 -3.86 -15.45
CA LEU A 141 33.93 -3.87 -14.81
C LEU A 141 34.68 -2.60 -15.25
N SER A 142 34.52 -1.52 -14.50
CA SER A 142 35.47 -0.43 -14.42
C SER A 142 35.39 0.18 -13.03
N THR A 143 36.45 -0.08 -12.25
CA THR A 143 36.71 0.57 -10.98
C THR A 143 36.97 2.06 -11.19
N ASP A 144 35.92 2.87 -11.14
CA ASP A 144 36.00 4.24 -10.65
C ASP A 144 34.81 4.48 -9.74
N ALA A 145 35.09 4.92 -8.51
CA ALA A 145 34.14 4.97 -7.42
C ALA A 145 32.98 5.92 -7.75
N PHE A 146 31.77 5.35 -7.90
CA PHE A 146 30.53 6.13 -7.88
C PHE A 146 30.39 6.81 -6.52
N GLN A 147 30.47 8.15 -6.52
CA GLN A 147 30.05 8.96 -5.38
C GLN A 147 28.56 9.25 -5.52
N PRO A 148 27.70 8.77 -4.58
CA PRO A 148 26.28 9.11 -4.61
C PRO A 148 26.11 10.62 -4.52
N ALA A 149 25.13 11.16 -5.24
CA ALA A 149 24.78 12.57 -5.16
C ALA A 149 24.59 12.97 -3.69
N PRO A 150 25.12 14.13 -3.26
CA PRO A 150 24.96 14.57 -1.88
C PRO A 150 23.46 14.65 -1.57
N ARG A 151 23.05 14.03 -0.45
CA ARG A 151 21.69 14.16 0.06
C ARG A 151 21.30 15.64 0.01
N PRO A 152 20.11 15.98 -0.51
CA PRO A 152 19.61 17.34 -0.34
C PRO A 152 19.69 17.68 1.15
N PRO A 153 20.10 18.91 1.51
CA PRO A 153 20.11 19.31 2.92
C PRO A 153 18.73 19.02 3.51
N PRO A 154 18.65 18.52 4.75
CA PRO A 154 17.36 18.34 5.41
C PRO A 154 16.59 19.65 5.29
N TYR A 155 15.34 19.56 4.84
CA TYR A 155 14.43 20.70 4.77
C TYR A 155 14.58 21.52 6.07
N ALA A 156 15.07 22.75 5.97
CA ALA A 156 15.30 23.64 7.10
C ALA A 156 13.98 24.24 7.64
N GLY A 157 12.88 23.51 7.52
CA GLY A 157 11.70 23.75 8.32
C GLY A 157 11.95 23.16 9.70
N GLY A 158 11.62 23.89 10.77
CA GLY A 158 11.73 23.44 12.17
C GLY A 158 10.78 22.28 12.53
N GLY A 159 10.62 21.30 11.63
CA GLY A 159 9.91 20.06 11.86
C GLY A 159 10.67 19.22 12.87
N LYS A 160 9.94 18.67 13.83
CA LYS A 160 10.50 17.75 14.81
C LYS A 160 11.00 16.51 14.08
N ALA A 161 12.30 16.30 14.14
CA ALA A 161 12.90 15.10 13.57
C ALA A 161 12.31 13.87 14.25
N LEU A 162 11.67 13.00 13.47
CA LEU A 162 11.53 11.59 13.83
C LEU A 162 12.95 11.06 14.04
N ARG A 163 13.30 10.64 15.26
CA ARG A 163 14.57 9.98 15.53
C ARG A 163 14.54 8.61 14.86
N LEU A 164 14.91 8.56 13.58
CA LEU A 164 15.20 7.31 12.88
C LEU A 164 16.60 6.88 13.31
N SER A 165 16.68 5.91 14.22
CA SER A 165 17.93 5.23 14.56
C SER A 165 18.43 4.47 13.33
N GLN A 166 19.64 4.79 12.86
CA GLN A 166 20.32 4.13 11.75
C GLN A 166 20.93 2.79 12.17
N ASP A 167 20.12 1.88 12.72
CA ASP A 167 20.57 0.50 12.98
C ASP A 167 19.62 -0.48 12.28
N SER A 168 20.16 -1.21 11.31
CA SER A 168 19.46 -2.10 10.38
C SER A 168 19.16 -3.48 10.98
N SER A 169 18.67 -3.52 12.22
CA SER A 169 18.14 -4.75 12.82
C SER A 169 16.76 -4.47 13.42
N GLN A 170 15.73 -5.02 12.77
CA GLN A 170 14.29 -4.76 12.99
C GLN A 170 13.88 -3.29 12.78
N SER A 171 12.96 -3.04 11.84
CA SER A 171 12.27 -1.75 11.76
C SER A 171 11.67 -1.45 13.15
N PRO A 172 11.95 -0.28 13.76
CA PRO A 172 11.54 -0.01 15.13
C PRO A 172 10.01 -0.06 15.25
N THR A 173 9.51 -0.86 16.20
CA THR A 173 8.10 -0.89 16.56
C THR A 173 7.71 0.47 17.16
N LEU A 174 7.05 1.30 16.35
CA LEU A 174 6.48 2.57 16.80
C LEU A 174 5.24 2.37 17.70
N SER A 175 5.08 3.24 18.68
CA SER A 175 3.87 3.48 19.45
C SER A 175 3.10 4.65 18.85
N ILE A 176 1.88 4.40 18.40
CA ILE A 176 1.08 5.35 17.61
C ILE A 176 -0.26 5.59 18.32
N ALA A 177 -0.61 6.86 18.51
CA ALA A 177 -1.98 7.24 18.87
C ALA A 177 -2.78 7.57 17.61
N SER A 178 -3.89 6.86 17.39
CA SER A 178 -4.86 7.13 16.33
C SER A 178 -6.00 7.95 16.94
N LEU A 179 -6.00 9.26 16.67
CA LEU A 179 -6.99 10.20 17.19
C LEU A 179 -8.08 10.47 16.16
N THR A 180 -9.33 10.23 16.54
CA THR A 180 -10.51 10.45 15.69
C THR A 180 -11.63 11.19 16.43
N GLY A 181 -12.51 11.86 15.69
CA GLY A 181 -13.68 12.53 16.26
C GLY A 181 -14.70 11.52 16.80
N THR A 182 -15.25 10.68 15.91
CA THR A 182 -16.34 9.73 16.22
C THR A 182 -15.93 8.26 16.00
N GLY A 183 -14.64 7.97 16.16
CA GLY A 183 -14.12 6.62 15.99
C GLY A 183 -14.11 6.18 14.53
N HIS A 184 -14.56 4.95 14.32
CA HIS A 184 -14.55 4.28 13.01
C HIS A 184 -15.84 4.48 12.18
N ALA A 185 -16.70 5.41 12.57
CA ALA A 185 -17.94 5.71 11.87
C ALA A 185 -17.71 6.52 10.58
N GLY A 186 -18.52 6.26 9.55
CA GLY A 186 -18.45 6.95 8.26
C GLY A 186 -17.23 6.57 7.42
N GLY A 187 -17.13 7.12 6.21
CA GLY A 187 -16.06 6.79 5.25
C GLY A 187 -14.66 7.09 5.80
N ALA A 188 -14.50 8.22 6.49
CA ALA A 188 -13.24 8.61 7.09
C ALA A 188 -12.88 7.80 8.33
N GLY A 189 -13.84 7.48 9.20
CA GLY A 189 -13.60 6.57 10.31
C GLY A 189 -13.20 5.17 9.83
N ILE A 190 -13.82 4.66 8.76
CA ILE A 190 -13.43 3.40 8.12
C ILE A 190 -12.00 3.47 7.57
N ALA A 191 -11.60 4.59 6.97
CA ALA A 191 -10.23 4.80 6.48
C ALA A 191 -9.22 4.78 7.64
N HIS A 192 -9.52 5.47 8.75
CA HIS A 192 -8.70 5.45 9.97
C HIS A 192 -8.59 4.04 10.57
N ARG A 193 -9.70 3.29 10.62
CA ARG A 193 -9.68 1.90 11.09
C ARG A 193 -8.73 1.04 10.27
N ARG A 194 -8.84 1.12 8.94
CA ARG A 194 -8.00 0.35 8.01
C ARG A 194 -6.52 0.75 8.11
N LEU A 195 -6.24 2.04 8.29
CA LEU A 195 -4.88 2.52 8.53
C LEU A 195 -4.32 1.97 9.85
N GLY A 196 -5.09 2.03 10.94
CA GLY A 196 -4.71 1.45 12.23
C GLY A 196 -4.48 -0.05 12.16
N GLU A 197 -5.34 -0.80 11.47
CA GLU A 197 -5.17 -2.24 11.21
C GLU A 197 -3.89 -2.53 10.43
N ALA A 198 -3.61 -1.79 9.35
CA ALA A 198 -2.40 -1.95 8.57
C ALA A 198 -1.13 -1.69 9.39
N LEU A 199 -1.14 -0.66 10.25
CA LEU A 199 -0.02 -0.35 11.14
C LEU A 199 0.19 -1.45 12.20
N ARG A 200 -0.88 -2.01 12.76
CA ARG A 200 -0.80 -3.15 13.69
C ARG A 200 -0.24 -4.39 12.99
N LEU A 201 -0.69 -4.68 11.77
CA LEU A 201 -0.17 -5.79 10.96
C LEU A 201 1.31 -5.60 10.59
N ALA A 202 1.76 -4.35 10.45
CA ALA A 202 3.18 -4.00 10.26
C ALA A 202 4.02 -4.10 11.55
N GLY A 203 3.43 -4.52 12.68
CA GLY A 203 4.13 -4.71 13.94
C GLY A 203 4.24 -3.46 14.82
N HIS A 204 3.46 -2.40 14.53
CA HIS A 204 3.37 -1.21 15.37
C HIS A 204 2.30 -1.34 16.45
N ARG A 205 2.47 -0.65 17.57
CA ARG A 205 1.41 -0.52 18.57
C ARG A 205 0.53 0.67 18.22
N VAL A 206 -0.77 0.44 18.08
CA VAL A 206 -1.75 1.51 17.79
C VAL A 206 -2.82 1.55 18.88
N VAL A 207 -2.91 2.69 19.56
CA VAL A 207 -3.96 3.00 20.54
C VAL A 207 -4.96 3.96 19.89
N ASP A 208 -6.24 3.59 19.89
CA ASP A 208 -7.31 4.43 19.36
C ASP A 208 -7.82 5.37 20.46
N VAL A 209 -8.01 6.64 20.11
CA VAL A 209 -8.58 7.67 20.98
C VAL A 209 -9.71 8.35 20.21
N VAL A 210 -10.88 8.42 20.85
CA VAL A 210 -12.10 8.96 20.24
C VAL A 210 -12.58 10.16 21.04
N LEU A 211 -12.62 11.33 20.42
CA LEU A 211 -13.01 12.58 21.09
C LEU A 211 -14.47 12.57 21.56
N ALA A 212 -15.36 11.94 20.80
CA ALA A 212 -16.76 11.80 21.15
C ALA A 212 -17.01 10.94 22.40
N ASP A 213 -16.05 10.14 22.85
CA ASP A 213 -16.17 9.40 24.11
C ASP A 213 -16.09 10.34 25.32
N GLU A 214 -15.33 11.43 25.19
CA GLU A 214 -15.20 12.47 26.23
C GLU A 214 -16.31 13.52 26.12
N SER A 215 -16.66 13.91 24.89
CA SER A 215 -17.73 14.87 24.62
C SER A 215 -18.64 14.35 23.49
N PRO A 216 -19.68 13.58 23.83
CA PRO A 216 -20.61 13.05 22.83
C PRO A 216 -21.27 14.21 22.06
N PRO A 217 -21.44 14.12 20.74
CA PRO A 217 -22.08 15.17 19.94
C PRO A 217 -23.58 15.25 20.27
N ALA A 218 -23.91 15.95 21.36
CA ALA A 218 -25.26 16.26 21.77
C ALA A 218 -25.31 17.70 22.29
N ALA A 219 -26.13 18.51 21.61
CA ALA A 219 -26.50 19.90 21.89
C ALA A 219 -25.52 21.01 21.43
N ALA A 220 -25.60 21.36 20.14
CA ALA A 220 -25.40 22.69 19.53
C ALA A 220 -24.09 23.49 19.74
N GLU A 221 -23.23 23.14 20.69
CA GLU A 221 -21.97 23.83 20.97
C GLU A 221 -20.79 22.90 20.68
N TRP A 222 -19.97 23.28 19.69
CA TRP A 222 -18.71 22.61 19.40
C TRP A 222 -17.70 22.93 20.50
N THR A 223 -17.01 21.92 21.03
CA THR A 223 -15.89 22.11 21.97
C THR A 223 -14.54 21.93 21.27
N ASP A 224 -13.54 22.66 21.75
CA ASP A 224 -12.16 22.62 21.25
C ASP A 224 -11.16 22.14 22.30
N ALA A 225 -11.64 21.66 23.46
CA ALA A 225 -10.82 21.14 24.55
C ALA A 225 -11.24 19.71 24.91
N PHE A 226 -10.26 18.81 24.93
CA PHE A 226 -10.47 17.39 25.25
C PHE A 226 -9.37 16.92 26.24
N PRO A 227 -9.39 17.44 27.48
CA PRO A 227 -8.31 17.18 28.45
C PRO A 227 -8.09 15.70 28.76
N VAL A 228 -9.12 14.85 28.71
CA VAL A 228 -8.95 13.40 28.96
C VAL A 228 -8.23 12.74 27.79
N ALA A 229 -8.67 13.00 26.56
CA ALA A 229 -8.01 12.50 25.34
C ALA A 229 -6.56 13.02 25.23
N GLU A 230 -6.34 14.31 25.50
CA GLU A 230 -5.02 14.93 25.47
C GLU A 230 -4.09 14.34 26.54
N ALA A 231 -4.58 14.12 27.77
CA ALA A 231 -3.82 13.48 28.83
C ALA A 231 -3.50 12.01 28.52
N ALA A 232 -4.44 11.26 27.95
CA ALA A 232 -4.24 9.87 27.57
C ALA A 232 -3.14 9.73 26.50
N ILE A 233 -3.19 10.57 25.46
CA ILE A 233 -2.15 10.64 24.44
C ILE A 233 -0.84 11.11 25.07
N GLY A 234 -0.89 12.13 25.93
CA GLY A 234 0.23 12.69 26.68
C GLY A 234 1.02 11.62 27.43
N ALA A 235 0.34 10.86 28.28
CA ALA A 235 0.88 9.82 29.15
C ALA A 235 1.37 8.58 28.40
N GLY A 236 0.81 8.28 27.23
CA GLY A 236 1.11 7.05 26.47
C GLY A 236 2.49 7.02 25.80
N GLY A 237 3.25 8.12 25.83
CA GLY A 237 4.61 8.16 25.28
C GLY A 237 4.69 7.79 23.79
N HIS A 238 3.68 8.15 23.00
CA HIS A 238 3.58 7.79 21.59
C HIS A 238 4.62 8.51 20.72
N ASP A 239 5.22 7.79 19.79
CA ASP A 239 6.19 8.28 18.81
C ASP A 239 5.53 9.12 17.70
N LEU A 240 4.24 8.85 17.43
CA LEU A 240 3.45 9.53 16.41
C LEU A 240 1.99 9.66 16.84
N VAL A 241 1.39 10.82 16.54
CA VAL A 241 -0.07 11.00 16.57
C VAL A 241 -0.58 11.04 15.14
N LEU A 242 -1.44 10.09 14.78
CA LEU A 242 -2.22 10.11 13.54
C LEU A 242 -3.59 10.69 13.86
N ALA A 243 -3.82 11.95 13.50
CA ALA A 243 -5.08 12.64 13.77
C ALA A 243 -5.88 12.83 12.48
N GLY A 244 -7.18 12.58 12.52
CA GLY A 244 -8.05 12.81 11.38
C GLY A 244 -9.51 12.48 11.68
N ASN A 245 -10.41 12.79 10.76
CA ASN A 245 -11.85 12.68 10.98
C ASN A 245 -12.33 13.40 12.27
N LEU A 246 -11.77 14.58 12.56
CA LEU A 246 -12.07 15.31 13.80
C LEU A 246 -13.42 16.05 13.76
N HIS A 247 -13.97 16.30 12.57
CA HIS A 247 -15.16 17.15 12.37
C HIS A 247 -16.43 16.64 13.08
N GLY A 248 -16.48 15.34 13.36
CA GLY A 248 -17.59 14.74 14.10
C GLY A 248 -17.61 15.10 15.59
N ALA A 249 -16.52 15.66 16.12
CA ALA A 249 -16.40 16.06 17.53
C ALA A 249 -15.95 17.53 17.71
N THR A 250 -15.15 18.09 16.80
CA THR A 250 -14.68 19.48 16.84
C THR A 250 -14.52 20.03 15.42
N ARG A 251 -14.73 21.34 15.25
CA ARG A 251 -14.45 22.04 13.99
C ARG A 251 -13.06 22.68 13.93
N SER A 252 -12.22 22.40 14.92
CA SER A 252 -10.94 23.06 15.12
C SER A 252 -9.77 22.10 14.98
N LEU A 253 -8.68 22.59 14.39
CA LEU A 253 -7.38 21.91 14.37
C LEU A 253 -6.52 22.28 15.60
N THR A 254 -7.02 23.08 16.55
CA THR A 254 -6.22 23.50 17.72
C THR A 254 -5.76 22.31 18.55
N ILE A 255 -6.57 21.26 18.70
CA ILE A 255 -6.14 20.03 19.38
C ILE A 255 -4.97 19.36 18.67
N ALA A 256 -5.00 19.28 17.34
CA ALA A 256 -3.89 18.75 16.57
C ALA A 256 -2.63 19.61 16.74
N GLY A 257 -2.78 20.94 16.79
CA GLY A 257 -1.69 21.88 17.09
C GLY A 257 -1.08 21.68 18.48
N ARG A 258 -1.91 21.48 19.51
CA ARG A 258 -1.45 21.19 20.88
C ARG A 258 -0.71 19.85 20.96
N LEU A 259 -1.25 18.80 20.32
CA LEU A 259 -0.59 17.50 20.27
C LEU A 259 0.70 17.54 19.45
N ALA A 260 0.72 18.34 18.39
CA ALA A 260 1.91 18.63 17.60
C ALA A 260 2.88 19.59 18.28
N ALA A 261 2.68 20.01 19.54
CA ALA A 261 3.60 20.89 20.29
C ALA A 261 4.80 20.13 20.87
N ASP A 262 4.64 18.85 21.22
CA ASP A 262 5.71 18.04 21.84
C ASP A 262 6.13 16.79 21.06
N ARG A 263 5.36 16.36 20.05
CA ARG A 263 5.68 15.19 19.21
C ARG A 263 5.31 15.38 17.74
N PRO A 264 5.77 14.50 16.83
CA PRO A 264 5.28 14.46 15.46
C PRO A 264 3.79 14.13 15.42
N ALA A 265 3.05 14.90 14.61
CA ALA A 265 1.65 14.64 14.31
C ALA A 265 1.46 14.61 12.80
N ALA A 266 0.76 13.61 12.30
CA ALA A 266 0.34 13.50 10.91
C ALA A 266 -1.18 13.65 10.83
N LEU A 267 -1.62 14.56 9.96
CA LEU A 267 -3.03 14.86 9.74
C LEU A 267 -3.55 14.13 8.51
N VAL A 268 -4.60 13.34 8.70
CA VAL A 268 -5.34 12.66 7.62
C VAL A 268 -6.69 13.34 7.48
N LEU A 269 -6.78 14.27 6.54
CA LEU A 269 -7.97 15.07 6.29
C LEU A 269 -8.73 14.49 5.08
N HIS A 270 -10.05 14.39 5.19
CA HIS A 270 -10.92 13.99 4.08
C HIS A 270 -11.85 15.12 3.61
N ASP A 271 -12.03 16.16 4.45
CA ASP A 271 -12.64 17.43 4.10
C ASP A 271 -11.66 18.55 4.52
N LEU A 272 -11.43 19.52 3.63
CA LEU A 272 -10.79 20.77 4.02
C LEU A 272 -11.78 21.48 4.95
N PHE A 273 -11.44 21.59 6.24
CA PHE A 273 -12.18 22.45 7.16
C PHE A 273 -12.21 23.88 6.58
N PRO A 274 -13.38 24.51 6.41
CA PRO A 274 -13.47 25.95 6.21
C PRO A 274 -13.19 26.72 7.50
#